data_AF-A0A8T4LRG0-F1
#
_entry.id   AF-A0A8T4LRG0-F1
#
_cell.length_a   1.000
_cell.length_b   1.000
_cell.length_c   1.000
_cell.angle_alpha   90.00
_cell.angle_beta   90.00
_cell.angle_gamma   90.00
#
_symmetry.space_group_name_H-M   'P 1'
#
loop_
_entity.id
_entity.type
_entity.pdbx_description
1 polymer ?
#
loop_
_entity_poly.entity_id
_entity_poly.type
_entity_poly.pdbx_seq_one_letter_code
_entity_poly.pdbx_strand_id
1 'polypeptide(L)' 'MVAMKPGRICVVTMGRDAGKKAIVTKMLEGNFAEISIGNKKRRSSVRHLEPTNDVASV' A
#
# COMPACT_ATOMS: atom_id res chain seq x y z
N MET A 1 -3.30 12.08 -11.87
CA MET A 1 -2.79 10.72 -12.14
C MET A 1 -1.82 10.34 -11.02
N VAL A 2 -2.30 9.59 -10.03
CA VAL A 2 -1.55 9.33 -8.79
C VAL A 2 -0.67 8.10 -9.03
N ALA A 3 0.57 8.33 -9.48
CA ALA A 3 1.55 7.26 -9.72
C ALA A 3 1.80 6.51 -8.42
N MET A 4 1.26 5.31 -8.26
CA MET A 4 1.51 4.47 -7.09
C MET A 4 3.01 4.13 -7.12
N LYS A 5 3.77 4.85 -6.28
CA LYS A 5 5.23 4.75 -6.17
C LYS A 5 5.54 4.21 -4.77
N PRO A 6 6.65 3.48 -4.60
CA PRO A 6 7.13 3.12 -3.26
C PRO A 6 7.29 4.40 -2.41
N GLY A 7 6.93 4.33 -1.13
CA GLY A 7 6.86 5.46 -0.20
C GLY A 7 5.49 6.13 -0.07
N ARG A 8 4.50 5.77 -0.91
CA ARG A 8 3.12 6.25 -0.75
C ARG A 8 2.42 5.56 0.42
N ILE A 9 1.59 6.33 1.13
CA ILE A 9 0.61 5.77 2.04
C ILE A 9 -0.60 5.30 1.23
N CYS A 10 -1.09 4.13 1.58
CA CYS A 10 -2.33 3.55 1.05
C CYS A 10 -3.16 2.99 2.20
N VAL A 11 -4.47 2.97 2.02
CA VAL A 11 -5.38 2.29 2.93
C VAL A 11 -5.78 0.98 2.28
N VAL A 12 -5.71 -0.10 3.06
CA VAL A 12 -6.26 -1.39 2.64
C VAL A 12 -7.78 -1.28 2.73
N THR A 13 -8.50 -1.43 1.63
CA THR A 13 -9.96 -1.32 1.62
C THR A 13 -10.66 -2.65 1.91
N MET A 14 -9.97 -3.78 1.68
CA MET A 14 -10.57 -5.10 1.79
C MET A 14 -9.65 -6.13 2.46
N GLY A 15 -10.23 -7.05 3.24
CA GLY A 15 -9.53 -8.14 3.92
C GLY A 15 -9.32 -7.91 5.41
N ARG A 16 -8.44 -8.72 6.03
CA ARG A 16 -8.20 -8.73 7.49
C ARG A 16 -7.63 -7.41 8.04
N ASP A 17 -6.96 -6.64 7.18
CA ASP A 17 -6.32 -5.38 7.54
C ASP A 17 -7.08 -4.17 6.95
N ALA A 18 -8.35 -4.35 6.55
CA ALA A 18 -9.18 -3.27 6.03
C ALA A 18 -9.27 -2.08 7.01
N GLY A 19 -9.15 -0.86 6.48
CA GLY A 19 -9.16 0.39 7.25
C GLY A 19 -7.79 0.78 7.84
N LYS A 20 -6.76 -0.06 7.73
CA LYS A 20 -5.41 0.29 8.23
C LYS A 20 -4.61 1.05 7.18
N LYS A 21 -3.85 2.04 7.64
CA LYS A 21 -2.83 2.73 6.85
C LYS A 21 -1.62 1.82 6.67
N ALA A 22 -1.15 1.73 5.45
CA ALA A 22 0.00 0.94 5.04
C ALA A 22 0.91 1.79 4.15
N ILE A 23 2.20 1.49 4.15
CA ILE A 23 3.18 2.16 3.28
C ILE A 23 3.56 1.17 2.19
N VAL A 24 3.52 1.58 0.92
CA VAL A 24 4.00 0.75 -0.18
C VAL A 24 5.52 0.72 -0.15
N THR A 25 6.11 -0.45 0.12
CA THR A 25 7.56 -0.62 0.16
C THR A 25 8.10 -0.92 -1.24
N LYS A 26 7.42 -1.81 -1.98
CA LYS A 26 7.89 -2.28 -3.29
C LYS A 26 6.71 -2.66 -4.17
N MET A 27 6.78 -2.34 -5.46
CA MET A 27 5.91 -2.95 -6.46
C MET A 27 6.51 -4.27 -6.91
N LEU A 28 5.71 -5.33 -6.88
CA LEU A 28 6.07 -6.63 -7.43
C LEU A 28 5.51 -6.74 -8.86
N GLU A 29 5.93 -7.77 -9.56
CA GLU A 29 5.36 -8.14 -10.85
C GLU A 29 3.92 -8.65 -10.71
N GLY A 30 3.10 -8.40 -11.73
CA GLY A 30 1.64 -8.52 -11.64
C GLY A 30 1.04 -7.43 -10.76
N ASN A 31 -0.29 -7.32 -10.67
CA ASN A 31 -0.99 -6.27 -9.92
C ASN A 31 -0.86 -6.43 -8.38
N PHE A 32 0.35 -6.65 -7.88
CA PHE A 32 0.70 -6.90 -6.50
C PHE A 32 1.73 -5.88 -6.01
N ALA A 33 1.52 -5.41 -4.79
CA ALA A 33 2.45 -4.55 -4.08
C ALA A 33 2.81 -5.19 -2.73
N GLU A 34 4.04 -4.97 -2.30
CA GLU A 34 4.48 -5.21 -0.94
C GLU A 34 4.20 -3.96 -0.14
N ILE A 35 3.36 -4.11 0.88
CA ILE A 35 2.98 -3.05 1.81
C ILE A 35 3.55 -3.38 3.19
N SER A 36 3.94 -2.36 3.93
CA SER A 36 4.27 -2.46 5.36
C SER A 36 3.15 -1.86 6.19
N ILE A 37 2.56 -2.66 7.06
CA ILE A 37 1.60 -2.21 8.07
C ILE A 37 2.33 -2.24 9.40
N GLY A 38 2.83 -1.08 9.83
CA GLY A 38 3.82 -1.01 10.93
C GLY A 38 5.08 -1.79 10.57
N ASN A 39 5.49 -2.73 11.43
CA ASN A 39 6.68 -3.56 11.24
C ASN A 39 6.45 -4.86 10.42
N LYS A 40 5.21 -5.17 10.03
CA LYS A 40 4.91 -6.40 9.28
C LYS A 40 4.74 -6.10 7.79
N LYS A 41 5.55 -6.76 6.98
CA LYS A 41 5.43 -6.77 5.52
C LYS A 41 4.31 -7.71 5.09
N ARG A 42 3.47 -7.26 4.17
CA ARG A 42 2.36 -8.01 3.58
C ARG A 42 2.37 -7.85 2.08
N ARG A 43 1.98 -8.91 1.37
CA ARG A 43 1.67 -8.85 -0.05
C ARG A 43 0.19 -8.55 -0.21
N SER A 44 -0.16 -7.53 -0.99
CA SER A 44 -1.55 -7.20 -1.29
C SER A 44 -1.70 -6.84 -2.75
N SER A 45 -2.89 -7.11 -3.31
CA SER A 45 -3.16 -6.67 -4.67
C SER A 45 -3.38 -5.16 -4.68
N VAL A 46 -2.85 -4.51 -5.71
CA VAL A 46 -3.05 -3.08 -5.98
C VAL A 46 -4.54 -2.73 -6.05
N ARG A 47 -5.40 -3.67 -6.44
CA ARG A 47 -6.85 -3.49 -6.55
C ARG A 47 -7.57 -3.32 -5.21
N HIS A 48 -6.95 -3.74 -4.10
CA HIS A 48 -7.49 -3.58 -2.74
C HIS A 48 -6.77 -2.46 -1.96
N LEU A 49 -5.92 -1.68 -2.64
CA LEU A 49 -5.14 -0.61 -2.06
C LEU A 49 -5.63 0.70 -2.65
N GLU A 50 -6.14 1.56 -1.78
CA GLU A 50 -6.55 2.90 -2.18
C GLU A 50 -5.44 3.88 -1.78
N PRO A 51 -4.76 4.51 -2.74
CA PRO A 51 -3.69 5.45 -2.45
C PRO A 51 -4.29 6.72 -1.83
N THR A 52 -3.79 7.12 -0.67
CA THR A 52 -4.13 8.42 -0.08
C THR A 52 -3.33 9.53 -0.75
N ASN A 53 -3.83 10.77 -0.69
CA ASN A 53 -3.08 11.94 -1.16
C ASN A 53 -1.87 12.26 -0.29
N ASP A 54 -1.80 11.69 0.91
CA ASP A 54 -0.63 11.79 1.78
C ASP A 54 0.56 11.00 1.22
N VAL A 55 1.67 11.72 1.04
CA VAL A 55 3.00 11.16 0.85
C VAL A 55 3.70 11.17 2.22
N ALA A 56 4.02 9.98 2.74
CA ALA A 56 4.94 9.90 3.85
C ALA A 56 6.32 10.28 3.32
N SER A 57 6.86 11.41 3.75
CA SER A 57 8.29 11.68 3.64
C SER A 57 8.99 10.77 4.65
N VAL A 58 9.64 9.71 4.15
CA VAL A 58 10.61 8.90 4.89
C VAL A 58 11.96 9.05 4.21
#